data_AF-A0A968AQV5-F1
#
_entry.id   AF-A0A968AQV5-F1
#
_cell.length_a   1.000
_cell.length_b   1.000
_cell.length_c   1.000
_cell.angle_alpha   90.00
_cell.angle_beta   90.00
_cell.angle_gamma   90.00
#
_symmetry.space_group_name_H-M   'P 1'
#
loop_
_entity.id
_entity.type
_entity.pdbx_description
1 polymer ?
#
loop_
_entity_poly.entity_id
_entity_poly.type
_entity_poly.pdbx_seq_one_letter_code
_entity_poly.pdbx_strand_id
1 'polypeptide(L)'
;MKRRKLSPEYNLHAVNPLMAKEWHPLKNGKLSPKDVTPRSNKKVWWQCKKGHEWQSTVSHRSRGQGCPYCSGRNATKENCLESVNKALAKEWHPTKNGTLTPANVTPGSGKKVWWLCRNGHEWQAFISNRSKGIGCPYCSNKKACKDNCLATINPKLAKEWHPTKNGILTPKHVLPGTNKKVWWRCKKGHEWETFINNRSAGN
;
A
#
# COMPACT_ATOMS: atom_id res chain seq x y z
N MET A 1 -33.47 -22.10 -0.77
CA MET A 1 -34.19 -21.18 -1.67
C MET A 1 -33.79 -21.43 -3.12
N LYS A 2 -34.75 -21.70 -4.03
CA LYS A 2 -34.48 -21.88 -5.47
C LYS A 2 -34.08 -20.54 -6.11
N ARG A 3 -33.03 -20.52 -6.94
CA ARG A 3 -32.63 -19.32 -7.70
C ARG A 3 -33.70 -19.02 -8.76
N ARG A 4 -34.25 -17.79 -8.75
CA ARG A 4 -35.22 -17.33 -9.76
C ARG A 4 -34.55 -17.32 -11.14
N LYS A 5 -35.16 -17.99 -12.11
CA LYS A 5 -34.66 -18.14 -13.49
C LYS A 5 -34.91 -16.85 -14.30
N LEU A 6 -34.15 -16.67 -15.38
CA LEU A 6 -34.34 -15.57 -16.33
C LEU A 6 -35.76 -15.64 -16.93
N SER A 7 -36.46 -14.50 -16.94
CA SER A 7 -37.77 -14.33 -17.58
C SER A 7 -37.96 -12.88 -18.05
N PRO A 8 -39.00 -12.57 -18.85
CA PRO A 8 -39.32 -11.19 -19.24
C PRO A 8 -39.50 -10.24 -18.04
N GLU A 9 -40.02 -10.74 -16.92
CA GLU A 9 -40.24 -10.01 -15.66
C GLU A 9 -39.03 -10.09 -14.71
N TYR A 10 -38.09 -11.01 -14.97
CA TYR A 10 -36.92 -11.23 -14.13
C TYR A 10 -35.61 -11.28 -14.93
N ASN A 11 -35.26 -10.12 -15.46
CA ASN A 11 -33.95 -9.81 -16.05
C ASN A 11 -33.45 -8.46 -15.50
N LEU A 12 -32.19 -8.10 -15.80
CA LEU A 12 -31.58 -6.87 -15.28
C LEU A 12 -32.35 -5.62 -15.74
N HIS A 13 -32.81 -5.58 -16.99
CA HIS A 13 -33.60 -4.46 -17.50
C HIS A 13 -34.92 -4.29 -16.74
N ALA A 14 -35.69 -5.37 -16.56
CA ALA A 14 -36.99 -5.34 -15.89
C ALA A 14 -36.88 -5.01 -14.39
N VAL A 15 -35.88 -5.57 -13.70
CA VAL A 15 -35.73 -5.40 -12.24
C VAL A 15 -34.98 -4.12 -11.88
N ASN A 16 -34.05 -3.65 -12.74
CA ASN A 16 -33.29 -2.43 -12.48
C ASN A 16 -33.04 -1.61 -13.76
N PRO A 17 -34.05 -0.87 -14.24
CA PRO A 17 -33.96 -0.08 -15.47
C PRO A 17 -32.86 0.99 -15.41
N LEU A 18 -32.63 1.61 -14.25
CA LEU A 18 -31.58 2.62 -14.08
C LEU A 18 -30.19 2.03 -14.23
N MET A 19 -29.95 0.84 -13.70
CA MET A 19 -28.68 0.13 -13.88
C MET A 19 -28.48 -0.33 -15.32
N ALA A 20 -29.55 -0.76 -15.99
CA ALA A 20 -29.50 -1.14 -17.40
C ALA A 20 -29.07 0.03 -18.30
N LYS A 21 -29.34 1.30 -17.92
CA LYS A 21 -28.83 2.49 -18.62
C LYS A 21 -27.31 2.65 -18.53
N GLU A 22 -26.66 2.00 -17.57
CA GLU A 22 -25.19 2.00 -17.45
C GLU A 22 -24.54 0.81 -18.18
N TRP A 23 -25.32 0.00 -18.90
CA TRP A 23 -24.77 -1.06 -19.76
C TRP A 23 -23.93 -0.42 -20.86
N HIS A 24 -22.69 -0.89 -21.04
CA HIS A 24 -21.84 -0.31 -22.07
C HIS A 24 -22.43 -0.57 -23.47
N PRO A 25 -22.54 0.46 -24.34
CA PRO A 25 -23.25 0.34 -25.62
C PRO A 25 -22.57 -0.62 -26.62
N LEU A 26 -21.23 -0.67 -26.64
CA LEU A 26 -20.48 -1.42 -27.66
C LEU A 26 -19.70 -2.65 -27.15
N LYS A 27 -19.23 -2.66 -25.90
CA LYS A 27 -18.22 -3.63 -25.42
C LYS A 27 -18.78 -4.96 -24.92
N ASN A 28 -20.10 -5.17 -24.99
CA ASN A 28 -20.76 -6.40 -24.52
C ASN A 28 -21.19 -7.33 -25.67
N GLY A 29 -20.83 -7.01 -26.92
CA GLY A 29 -21.22 -7.79 -28.09
C GLY A 29 -22.73 -7.90 -28.20
N LYS A 30 -23.24 -9.13 -28.39
CA LYS A 30 -24.69 -9.40 -28.50
C LYS A 30 -25.43 -9.45 -27.15
N LEU A 31 -24.73 -9.38 -26.02
CA LEU A 31 -25.38 -9.44 -24.70
C LEU A 31 -26.06 -8.12 -24.35
N SER A 32 -27.33 -8.20 -23.96
CA SER A 32 -28.12 -7.08 -23.47
C SER A 32 -28.50 -7.26 -21.98
N PRO A 33 -28.97 -6.18 -21.32
CA PRO A 33 -29.57 -6.27 -19.99
C PRO A 33 -30.80 -7.19 -19.89
N LYS A 34 -31.43 -7.56 -21.02
CA LYS A 34 -32.57 -8.50 -21.03
C LYS A 34 -32.12 -9.97 -20.96
N ASP A 35 -30.85 -10.26 -21.25
CA ASP A 35 -30.30 -11.62 -21.34
C ASP A 35 -29.65 -12.11 -20.04
N VAL A 36 -29.70 -11.30 -18.97
CA VAL A 36 -29.03 -11.59 -17.70
C VAL A 36 -29.93 -11.30 -16.51
N THR A 37 -29.84 -12.13 -15.47
CA THR A 37 -30.52 -11.87 -14.20
C THR A 37 -29.69 -10.91 -13.33
N PRO A 38 -30.30 -10.16 -12.39
CA PRO A 38 -29.57 -9.30 -11.45
C PRO A 38 -28.53 -10.02 -10.59
N ARG A 39 -28.64 -11.35 -10.43
CA ARG A 39 -27.67 -12.17 -9.67
C ARG A 39 -26.62 -12.84 -10.55
N SER A 40 -26.57 -12.53 -11.84
CA SER A 40 -25.62 -13.12 -12.78
C SER A 40 -24.16 -12.79 -12.42
N ASN A 41 -23.29 -13.79 -12.49
CA ASN A 41 -21.84 -13.62 -12.33
C ASN A 41 -21.13 -13.27 -13.65
N LYS A 42 -21.87 -13.08 -14.76
CA LYS A 42 -21.28 -12.61 -16.02
C LYS A 42 -20.60 -11.26 -15.78
N LYS A 43 -19.31 -11.20 -16.12
CA LYS A 43 -18.52 -9.97 -16.13
C LYS A 43 -18.81 -9.25 -17.45
N VAL A 44 -19.27 -8.01 -17.35
CA VAL A 44 -19.65 -7.18 -18.49
C VAL A 44 -19.07 -5.78 -18.31
N TRP A 45 -18.99 -5.05 -19.41
CA TRP A 45 -18.60 -3.65 -19.43
C TRP A 45 -19.78 -2.75 -19.04
N TRP A 46 -19.47 -1.76 -18.23
CA TRP A 46 -20.37 -0.72 -17.77
C TRP A 46 -19.80 0.65 -18.15
N GLN A 47 -20.69 1.62 -18.35
CA GLN A 47 -20.35 3.01 -18.58
C GLN A 47 -21.27 3.90 -17.73
N CYS A 48 -20.70 4.81 -16.94
CA CYS A 48 -21.50 5.73 -16.12
C CYS A 48 -21.79 7.01 -16.90
N LYS A 49 -22.67 7.87 -16.36
CA LYS A 49 -23.03 9.17 -16.97
C LYS A 49 -21.83 10.11 -17.22
N LYS A 50 -20.73 9.94 -16.48
CA LYS A 50 -19.48 10.71 -16.67
C LYS A 50 -18.58 10.10 -17.76
N GLY A 51 -19.03 9.06 -18.48
CA GLY A 51 -18.26 8.39 -19.52
C GLY A 51 -17.22 7.39 -19.02
N HIS A 52 -17.05 7.19 -17.70
CA HIS A 52 -16.11 6.21 -17.19
C HIS A 52 -16.54 4.78 -17.53
N GLU A 53 -15.61 3.99 -18.04
CA GLU A 53 -15.86 2.60 -18.44
C GLU A 53 -15.14 1.63 -17.52
N TRP A 54 -15.83 0.58 -17.07
CA TRP A 54 -15.23 -0.46 -16.24
C TRP A 54 -15.91 -1.81 -16.41
N GLN A 55 -15.19 -2.88 -16.05
CA GLN A 55 -15.76 -4.21 -15.96
C GLN A 55 -16.21 -4.54 -14.54
N SER A 56 -17.38 -5.16 -14.41
CA SER A 56 -17.85 -5.73 -13.14
C SER A 56 -18.88 -6.82 -13.43
N THR A 57 -19.10 -7.72 -12.48
CA THR A 57 -20.20 -8.68 -12.59
C THR A 57 -21.54 -7.97 -12.39
N VAL A 58 -22.59 -8.47 -13.07
CA VAL A 58 -23.96 -7.97 -12.86
C VAL A 58 -24.35 -8.07 -11.39
N SER A 59 -24.03 -9.18 -10.73
CA SER A 59 -24.34 -9.38 -9.32
C SER A 59 -23.63 -8.40 -8.37
N HIS A 60 -22.41 -7.94 -8.68
CA HIS A 60 -21.76 -6.88 -7.88
C HIS A 60 -22.46 -5.53 -8.08
N ARG A 61 -22.78 -5.17 -9.32
CA ARG A 61 -23.53 -3.94 -9.62
C ARG A 61 -24.87 -3.94 -8.89
N SER A 62 -25.63 -5.04 -8.96
CA SER A 62 -26.92 -5.21 -8.28
C SER A 62 -26.85 -5.15 -6.76
N ARG A 63 -25.67 -5.34 -6.15
CA ARG A 63 -25.44 -5.13 -4.70
C ARG A 63 -25.03 -3.69 -4.34
N GLY A 64 -25.09 -2.75 -5.28
CA GLY A 64 -24.77 -1.33 -5.07
C GLY A 64 -23.32 -0.95 -5.37
N GLN A 65 -22.50 -1.85 -5.92
CA GLN A 65 -21.15 -1.48 -6.35
C GLN A 65 -21.21 -0.62 -7.61
N GLY A 66 -21.03 0.69 -7.46
CA GLY A 66 -21.07 1.66 -8.55
C GLY A 66 -19.75 1.82 -9.32
N CYS A 67 -19.67 2.90 -10.10
CA CYS A 67 -18.49 3.27 -10.87
C CYS A 67 -17.26 3.47 -9.95
N PRO A 68 -16.15 2.72 -10.15
CA PRO A 68 -14.98 2.80 -9.27
C PRO A 68 -14.23 4.14 -9.39
N TYR A 69 -14.36 4.84 -10.52
CA TYR A 69 -13.78 6.17 -10.72
C TYR A 69 -14.58 7.23 -9.97
N CYS A 70 -15.91 7.22 -10.09
CA CYS A 70 -16.78 8.15 -9.36
C CYS A 70 -16.67 7.95 -7.83
N SER A 71 -16.46 6.72 -7.38
CA SER A 71 -16.28 6.41 -5.95
C SER A 71 -14.85 6.67 -5.44
N GLY A 72 -13.93 7.19 -6.27
CA GLY A 72 -12.53 7.43 -5.90
C GLY A 72 -11.69 6.18 -5.63
N ARG A 73 -12.16 5.00 -6.03
CA ARG A 73 -11.40 3.74 -5.89
C ARG A 73 -10.37 3.57 -6.98
N ASN A 74 -10.69 3.99 -8.20
CA ASN A 74 -9.76 4.06 -9.31
C ASN A 74 -9.28 5.50 -9.50
N ALA A 75 -8.02 5.63 -9.94
CA ALA A 75 -7.42 6.90 -10.23
C ALA A 75 -8.04 7.55 -11.47
N THR A 76 -8.26 8.86 -11.38
CA THR A 76 -8.55 9.79 -12.48
C THR A 76 -7.48 10.88 -12.47
N LYS A 77 -7.47 11.75 -13.49
CA LYS A 77 -6.51 12.85 -13.56
C LYS A 77 -6.63 13.82 -12.38
N GLU A 78 -7.80 13.91 -11.76
CA GLU A 78 -8.10 14.84 -10.68
C GLU A 78 -7.80 14.26 -9.29
N ASN A 79 -7.90 12.94 -9.12
CA ASN A 79 -7.80 12.28 -7.81
C ASN A 79 -6.58 11.36 -7.64
N CYS A 80 -5.75 11.22 -8.68
CA CYS A 80 -4.54 10.41 -8.59
C CYS A 80 -3.53 11.03 -7.62
N LEU A 81 -2.63 10.20 -7.09
CA LEU A 81 -1.60 10.60 -6.13
C LEU A 81 -0.75 11.75 -6.66
N GLU A 82 -0.42 11.73 -7.96
CA GLU A 82 0.34 12.79 -8.62
C GLU A 82 -0.32 14.16 -8.49
N SER A 83 -1.62 14.25 -8.79
CA SER A 83 -2.37 15.51 -8.79
C SER A 83 -2.65 16.01 -7.39
N VAL A 84 -3.02 15.11 -6.47
CA VAL A 84 -3.45 15.49 -5.12
C VAL A 84 -2.30 15.64 -4.12
N ASN A 85 -1.16 14.99 -4.34
CA ASN A 85 0.00 15.08 -3.46
C ASN A 85 1.32 15.00 -4.24
N LYS A 86 1.67 16.12 -4.90
CA LYS A 86 2.91 16.27 -5.68
C LYS A 86 4.17 16.01 -4.85
N ALA A 87 4.18 16.39 -3.58
CA ALA A 87 5.34 16.19 -2.71
C ALA A 87 5.61 14.70 -2.47
N LEU A 88 4.56 13.93 -2.16
CA LEU A 88 4.69 12.49 -1.98
C LEU A 88 4.97 11.77 -3.30
N ALA A 89 4.37 12.22 -4.41
CA ALA A 89 4.66 11.66 -5.73
C ALA A 89 6.15 11.77 -6.12
N LYS A 90 6.85 12.84 -5.68
CA LYS A 90 8.31 12.98 -5.87
C LYS A 90 9.14 11.93 -5.13
N GLU A 91 8.58 11.29 -4.09
CA GLU A 91 9.25 10.19 -3.40
C GLU A 91 8.98 8.82 -4.06
N TRP A 92 8.24 8.77 -5.17
CA TRP A 92 8.03 7.52 -5.90
C TRP A 92 9.36 7.00 -6.41
N HIS A 93 9.63 5.71 -6.19
CA HIS A 93 10.89 5.13 -6.67
C HIS A 93 10.91 5.12 -8.21
N PRO A 94 11.98 5.61 -8.87
CA PRO A 94 12.01 5.81 -10.32
C PRO A 94 11.92 4.52 -11.15
N THR A 95 12.53 3.41 -10.67
CA THR A 95 12.66 2.17 -11.47
C THR A 95 12.02 0.92 -10.85
N LYS A 96 11.74 0.87 -9.55
CA LYS A 96 11.31 -0.35 -8.85
C LYS A 96 9.81 -0.64 -8.84
N ASN A 97 9.00 0.23 -9.46
CA ASN A 97 7.54 0.08 -9.52
C ASN A 97 7.01 -0.38 -10.88
N GLY A 98 7.90 -0.79 -11.79
CA GLY A 98 7.53 -1.22 -13.14
C GLY A 98 6.80 -0.11 -13.88
N THR A 99 5.65 -0.43 -14.47
CA THR A 99 4.80 0.53 -15.21
C THR A 99 3.87 1.34 -14.31
N LEU A 100 3.83 1.07 -13.00
CA LEU A 100 2.93 1.77 -12.09
C LEU A 100 3.50 3.15 -11.73
N THR A 101 2.74 4.20 -12.03
CA THR A 101 3.09 5.59 -11.73
C THR A 101 2.16 6.21 -10.69
N PRO A 102 2.54 7.34 -10.06
CA PRO A 102 1.64 8.11 -9.20
C PRO A 102 0.32 8.54 -9.89
N ALA A 103 0.30 8.66 -11.22
CA ALA A 103 -0.90 8.97 -12.00
C ALA A 103 -1.92 7.82 -12.01
N ASN A 104 -1.50 6.58 -11.75
CA ASN A 104 -2.35 5.39 -11.86
C ASN A 104 -3.00 4.96 -10.54
N VAL A 105 -2.74 5.67 -9.44
CA VAL A 105 -3.14 5.27 -8.09
C VAL A 105 -3.77 6.43 -7.34
N THR A 106 -4.73 6.15 -6.47
CA THR A 106 -5.27 7.14 -5.54
C THR A 106 -4.47 7.14 -4.23
N PRO A 107 -4.49 8.23 -3.43
CA PRO A 107 -3.84 8.27 -2.12
C PRO A 107 -4.31 7.17 -1.17
N GLY A 108 -5.58 6.76 -1.27
CA GLY A 108 -6.16 5.68 -0.45
C GLY A 108 -5.78 4.28 -0.89
N SER A 109 -4.98 4.11 -1.95
CA SER A 109 -4.65 2.82 -2.52
C SER A 109 -3.94 1.88 -1.52
N GLY A 110 -4.41 0.64 -1.44
CA GLY A 110 -3.80 -0.43 -0.67
C GLY A 110 -2.62 -1.11 -1.35
N LYS A 111 -2.10 -0.58 -2.47
CA LYS A 111 -0.91 -1.13 -3.14
C LYS A 111 0.35 -0.82 -2.32
N LYS A 112 1.23 -1.80 -2.19
CA LYS A 112 2.57 -1.66 -1.60
C LYS A 112 3.56 -1.41 -2.73
N VAL A 113 4.28 -0.29 -2.66
CA VAL A 113 5.20 0.18 -3.70
C VAL A 113 6.53 0.60 -3.09
N TRP A 114 7.56 0.72 -3.93
CA TRP A 114 8.86 1.25 -3.55
C TRP A 114 8.84 2.78 -3.52
N TRP A 115 9.48 3.33 -2.49
CA TRP A 115 9.68 4.75 -2.26
C TRP A 115 11.16 5.05 -2.16
N LEU A 116 11.55 6.27 -2.52
CA LEU A 116 12.89 6.82 -2.40
C LEU A 116 12.77 8.20 -1.74
N CYS A 117 13.38 8.39 -0.57
CA CYS A 117 13.38 9.71 0.07
C CYS A 117 14.58 10.55 -0.40
N ARG A 118 14.56 11.85 -0.09
CA ARG A 118 15.64 12.79 -0.39
C ARG A 118 17.03 12.39 0.15
N ASN A 119 17.07 11.56 1.19
CA ASN A 119 18.31 11.06 1.80
C ASN A 119 18.82 9.77 1.12
N GLY A 120 18.21 9.36 -0.01
CA GLY A 120 18.63 8.17 -0.76
C GLY A 120 18.16 6.85 -0.15
N HIS A 121 17.29 6.87 0.86
CA HIS A 121 16.76 5.62 1.42
C HIS A 121 15.64 5.06 0.56
N GLU A 122 15.72 3.76 0.30
CA GLU A 122 14.72 3.03 -0.45
C GLU A 122 13.94 2.08 0.46
N TRP A 123 12.61 2.07 0.35
CA TRP A 123 11.80 1.13 1.13
C TRP A 123 10.45 0.87 0.47
N GLN A 124 9.81 -0.23 0.87
CA GLN A 124 8.43 -0.51 0.49
C GLN A 124 7.44 -0.05 1.56
N ALA A 125 6.36 0.61 1.14
CA ALA A 125 5.24 0.97 1.99
C ALA A 125 3.92 1.03 1.20
N PHE A 126 2.80 0.86 1.91
CA PHE A 126 1.48 1.07 1.33
C PHE A 126 1.26 2.56 1.00
N ILE A 127 0.66 2.84 -0.15
CA ILE A 127 0.36 4.21 -0.60
C ILE A 127 -0.55 4.92 0.41
N SER A 128 -1.56 4.22 0.93
CA SER A 128 -2.45 4.73 1.98
C SER A 128 -1.72 5.13 3.26
N ASN A 129 -0.70 4.38 3.69
CA ASN A 129 0.10 4.72 4.86
C ASN A 129 0.96 5.95 4.61
N ARG A 130 1.61 6.03 3.45
CA ARG A 130 2.39 7.22 3.07
C ARG A 130 1.53 8.47 2.99
N SER A 131 0.32 8.35 2.44
CA SER A 131 -0.64 9.45 2.32
C SER A 131 -1.15 9.94 3.68
N LYS A 132 -1.10 9.09 4.72
CA LYS A 132 -1.36 9.46 6.13
C LYS A 132 -0.16 10.12 6.83
N GLY A 133 0.93 10.38 6.11
CA GLY A 133 2.14 11.01 6.66
C GLY A 133 3.15 10.04 7.27
N ILE A 134 2.97 8.72 7.15
CA ILE A 134 3.99 7.76 7.58
C ILE A 134 5.17 7.83 6.59
N GLY A 135 6.28 8.42 7.04
CA GLY A 135 7.45 8.69 6.20
C GLY A 135 8.47 7.56 6.13
N CYS A 136 9.71 7.94 5.78
CA CYS A 136 10.85 7.03 5.67
C CYS A 136 11.20 6.40 7.02
N PRO A 137 11.21 5.06 7.16
CA PRO A 137 11.49 4.39 8.43
C PRO A 137 12.95 4.58 8.89
N TYR A 138 13.87 4.82 7.96
CA TYR A 138 15.26 5.13 8.28
C TYR A 138 15.40 6.53 8.89
N CYS A 139 14.89 7.56 8.21
CA CYS A 139 14.90 8.94 8.72
C CYS A 139 14.14 9.12 10.04
N SER A 140 13.10 8.32 10.29
CA SER A 140 12.33 8.37 11.54
C SER A 140 12.89 7.45 12.63
N ASN A 141 14.12 6.93 12.50
CA ASN A 141 14.75 6.01 13.46
C ASN A 141 13.86 4.81 13.85
N LYS A 142 13.16 4.22 12.86
CA LYS A 142 12.42 2.96 13.00
C LYS A 142 13.17 1.79 12.37
N LYS A 143 14.12 2.05 11.47
CA LYS A 143 15.05 1.07 10.90
C LYS A 143 16.48 1.62 10.92
N ALA A 144 17.42 0.74 11.23
CA ALA A 144 18.84 1.04 11.16
C ALA A 144 19.29 1.15 9.70
N CYS A 145 20.14 2.14 9.43
CA CYS A 145 20.94 2.30 8.22
C CYS A 145 22.35 2.78 8.62
N LYS A 146 23.21 2.96 7.64
CA LYS A 146 24.58 3.45 7.83
C LYS A 146 24.64 4.80 8.58
N ASP A 147 23.60 5.63 8.49
CA ASP A 147 23.61 6.99 9.06
C ASP A 147 23.10 7.05 10.50
N ASN A 148 22.33 6.06 10.97
CA ASN A 148 21.66 6.10 12.28
C ASN A 148 21.90 4.86 13.17
N CYS A 149 22.72 3.91 12.71
CA CYS A 149 23.03 2.72 13.50
C CYS A 149 23.87 3.03 14.74
N LEU A 150 23.89 2.11 15.71
CA LEU A 150 24.67 2.24 16.95
C LEU A 150 26.15 2.47 16.67
N ALA A 151 26.73 1.80 15.67
CA ALA A 151 28.12 2.02 15.27
C ALA A 151 28.41 3.48 14.88
N THR A 152 27.47 4.13 14.19
CA THR A 152 27.62 5.50 13.70
C THR A 152 27.31 6.52 14.80
N ILE A 153 26.23 6.31 15.55
CA ILE A 153 25.76 7.27 16.56
C ILE A 153 26.56 7.18 17.86
N ASN A 154 26.99 5.99 18.27
CA ASN A 154 27.77 5.79 19.49
C ASN A 154 28.94 4.81 19.27
N PRO A 155 30.02 5.26 18.59
CA PRO A 155 31.16 4.40 18.26
C PRO A 155 31.93 3.93 19.49
N LYS A 156 31.88 4.68 20.61
CA LYS A 156 32.53 4.25 21.87
C LYS A 156 31.80 3.05 22.46
N LEU A 157 30.47 3.13 22.58
CA LEU A 157 29.65 2.02 23.06
C LEU A 157 29.71 0.83 22.10
N ALA A 158 29.74 1.07 20.79
CA ALA A 158 29.88 0.00 19.80
C ALA A 158 31.16 -0.84 19.97
N LYS A 159 32.25 -0.27 20.53
CA LYS A 159 33.48 -1.03 20.86
C LYS A 159 33.31 -1.98 22.04
N GLU A 160 32.28 -1.79 22.85
CA GLU A 160 31.92 -2.71 23.94
C GLU A 160 30.98 -3.82 23.49
N TRP A 161 30.64 -3.90 22.19
CA TRP A 161 29.84 -4.99 21.65
C TRP A 161 30.56 -6.32 21.85
N HIS A 162 29.88 -7.31 22.40
CA HIS A 162 30.49 -8.62 22.59
C HIS A 162 30.81 -9.27 21.23
N PRO A 163 32.04 -9.81 21.02
CA PRO A 163 32.48 -10.27 19.70
C PRO A 163 31.73 -11.50 19.15
N THR A 164 31.28 -12.42 20.01
CA THR A 164 30.70 -13.71 19.59
C THR A 164 29.27 -13.99 20.09
N LYS A 165 28.87 -13.47 21.25
CA LYS A 165 27.57 -13.76 21.89
C LYS A 165 26.34 -13.11 21.26
N ASN A 166 26.51 -12.23 20.26
CA ASN A 166 25.40 -11.54 19.59
C ASN A 166 25.03 -12.14 18.21
N GLY A 167 25.60 -13.29 17.86
CA GLY A 167 25.36 -13.96 16.58
C GLY A 167 25.68 -13.05 15.39
N ILE A 168 24.74 -12.93 14.44
CA ILE A 168 24.89 -12.09 13.24
C ILE A 168 24.68 -10.59 13.49
N LEU A 169 24.23 -10.21 14.69
CA LEU A 169 23.96 -8.81 15.00
C LEU A 169 25.25 -8.07 15.28
N THR A 170 25.41 -6.94 14.61
CA THR A 170 26.50 -6.00 14.82
C THR A 170 25.92 -4.64 15.20
N PRO A 171 26.74 -3.73 15.75
CA PRO A 171 26.32 -2.35 15.99
C PRO A 171 25.84 -1.62 14.72
N LYS A 172 26.15 -2.12 13.51
CA LYS A 172 25.66 -1.57 12.23
C LYS A 172 24.21 -1.96 11.92
N HIS A 173 23.68 -2.97 12.59
CA HIS A 173 22.34 -3.53 12.33
C HIS A 173 21.26 -3.01 13.30
N VAL A 174 21.63 -2.21 14.30
CA VAL A 174 20.74 -1.80 15.40
C VAL A 174 20.73 -0.30 15.58
N LEU A 175 19.61 0.23 16.04
CA LEU A 175 19.48 1.63 16.44
C LEU A 175 19.87 1.79 17.91
N PRO A 176 20.46 2.93 18.34
CA PRO A 176 20.76 3.19 19.75
C PRO A 176 19.53 3.11 20.67
N GLY A 177 18.36 3.56 20.21
CA GLY A 177 17.14 3.58 21.01
C GLY A 177 16.35 2.26 21.07
N THR A 178 16.90 1.15 20.57
CA THR A 178 16.14 -0.11 20.50
C THR A 178 16.12 -0.86 21.85
N ASN A 179 14.98 -1.46 22.18
CA ASN A 179 14.79 -2.35 23.34
C ASN A 179 15.31 -3.78 23.05
N LYS A 180 16.39 -3.91 22.28
CA LYS A 180 17.01 -5.21 22.01
C LYS A 180 18.05 -5.49 23.08
N LYS A 181 17.95 -6.66 23.73
CA LYS A 181 18.94 -7.14 24.70
C LYS A 181 20.11 -7.79 23.95
N VAL A 182 21.33 -7.42 24.32
CA VAL A 182 22.57 -7.93 23.70
C VAL A 182 23.66 -8.05 24.75
N TRP A 183 24.67 -8.87 24.45
CA TRP A 183 25.86 -9.03 25.25
C TRP A 183 26.87 -7.92 24.98
N TRP A 184 27.50 -7.45 26.06
CA TRP A 184 28.54 -6.44 26.08
C TRP A 184 29.80 -7.02 26.71
N ARG A 185 30.94 -6.43 26.38
CA ARG A 185 32.23 -6.70 27.02
C ARG A 185 33.02 -5.42 27.19
N CYS A 186 33.37 -5.06 28.42
CA CYS A 186 34.21 -3.87 28.67
C CYS A 186 35.69 -4.16 28.37
N LYS A 187 36.51 -3.10 28.39
CA LYS A 187 37.98 -3.22 28.24
C LYS A 187 38.65 -4.09 29.31
N LYS A 188 38.06 -4.20 30.50
CA LYS A 188 38.54 -5.06 31.60
C LYS A 188 38.11 -6.53 31.44
N GLY A 189 37.36 -6.87 30.39
CA GLY A 189 36.91 -8.23 30.13
C GLY A 189 35.63 -8.65 30.84
N HIS A 190 34.99 -7.77 31.64
CA HIS A 190 33.68 -8.07 32.20
C HIS A 190 32.65 -8.20 31.09
N GLU A 191 31.75 -9.18 31.20
CA GLU A 191 30.70 -9.46 30.22
C GLU A 191 29.33 -9.41 30.88
N TRP A 192 28.37 -8.78 30.22
CA TRP A 192 27.01 -8.67 30.75
C TRP A 192 26.00 -8.52 29.63
N GLU A 193 24.74 -8.83 29.91
CA GLU A 193 23.64 -8.74 28.97
C GLU A 193 22.64 -7.67 29.40
N THR A 194 22.38 -6.69 28.54
CA THR A 194 21.39 -5.64 28.83
C THR A 194 20.85 -5.01 27.54
N PHE A 195 19.80 -4.20 27.66
CA PHE A 195 19.17 -3.52 26.52
C PHE A 195 20.07 -2.41 25.95
N ILE A 196 20.05 -2.24 24.62
CA ILE A 196 20.85 -1.22 23.93
C ILE A 196 20.45 0.20 24.34
N ASN A 197 19.16 0.49 24.49
CA ASN A 197 18.67 1.79 24.92
C ASN A 197 19.18 2.19 26.32
N ASN A 198 19.24 1.24 27.27
CA ASN A 198 19.78 1.47 28.61
C ASN A 198 21.24 1.92 28.57
N ARG A 199 22.01 1.43 27.60
CA ARG A 199 23.42 1.79 27.43
C ARG A 199 23.62 3.04 26.58
N SER A 200 22.68 3.35 25.68
CA SER A 200 22.81 4.45 24.73
C SER A 200 22.40 5.81 25.30
N ALA A 201 21.58 5.84 26.36
CA ALA A 201 21.05 7.06 26.96
C ALA A 201 22.00 7.76 27.96
N GLY A 202 23.15 7.15 28.31
CA GLY A 202 24.15 7.79 29.18
C GLY A 202 23.63 8.14 30.56
N ASN A 203 23.07 7.17 31.28
CA ASN A 203 23.02 7.20 32.75
C ASN A 203 24.11 6.26 33.30
#